data_AF-A0A8A7KFD1-F1
#
_entry.id   AF-A0A8A7KFD1-F1
#
_cell.length_a   1.000
_cell.length_b   1.000
_cell.length_c   1.000
_cell.angle_alpha   90.00
_cell.angle_beta   90.00
_cell.angle_gamma   90.00
#
_symmetry.space_group_name_H-M   'P 1'
#
loop_
_entity.id
_entity.type
_entity.pdbx_description
1 polymer ?
#
loop_
_entity_poly.entity_id
_entity_poly.type
_entity_poly.pdbx_seq_one_letter_code
_entity_poly.pdbx_strand_id
1 'polypeptide(L)'
;MQVYYVGAGAGDPKLITIRGKKALEKADLVIYTGSLVNPEILKFCPEAEAYNSAVMNLEEVIRLIEKAVVEGKTVVRLHTGDPSLYGAIQEQIDILRKKNIEYKIIPGVSSFLAAAAAVGREFTLPDVSQTVILTRRGGRTPVPDREKIAELASHRASMAIFLSIQMIEGVVAELLEGYPEDTPIIVVARASWPDEIIIRGKLSNIAVKVKEAGIKKTAMILVGDFLDCDYSRSKLYDQGFSHAYRVGEKVKKAILVVSFGTSYAGTREKTIEACEDRIAAEFTDYDIKRAFTSGMIIDILQKRDGIKVNSPEEALKELYSDSYQEIIIQPLHIINGSEYHDLLEIANNYRGLFKDMKVGKPLLTDKGDYFKTVKALKKELPEPAKGEAVVLMGHGTEHFANSAYACLDYTFKDKGLANYYVATVEGYPEITQVIKFLKRDNIKKVYLAPLMLVAGEHAQNDMASDEEDSWKSKLEQEGFEVEIYLSGMGEYESIQQQYIAKIKEIK
;
A
#
# COMPACT_ATOMS: atom_id res chain seq x y z
N MET A 1 -44.22 26.17 26.80
CA MET A 1 -44.40 24.95 27.63
C MET A 1 -44.51 23.78 26.67
N GLN A 2 -43.81 22.67 26.89
CA GLN A 2 -43.27 21.93 25.74
C GLN A 2 -43.41 20.41 25.85
N VAL A 3 -43.92 19.82 24.78
CA VAL A 3 -43.86 18.38 24.52
C VAL A 3 -42.44 18.03 24.04
N TYR A 4 -41.80 17.04 24.64
CA TYR A 4 -40.47 16.58 24.23
C TYR A 4 -40.54 15.18 23.65
N TYR A 5 -40.20 15.03 22.37
CA TYR A 5 -39.87 13.73 21.79
C TYR A 5 -38.42 13.41 22.13
N VAL A 6 -38.20 12.39 22.95
CA VAL A 6 -36.87 12.07 23.50
C VAL A 6 -36.45 10.68 23.03
N GLY A 7 -35.24 10.59 22.50
CA GLY A 7 -34.56 9.31 22.31
C GLY A 7 -34.03 8.76 23.63
N ALA A 8 -34.53 7.59 24.02
CA ALA A 8 -34.12 6.85 25.21
C ALA A 8 -32.69 6.31 25.13
N GLY A 9 -32.10 6.28 23.94
CA GLY A 9 -30.84 5.58 23.69
C GLY A 9 -31.04 4.09 23.45
N ALA A 10 -29.94 3.36 23.42
CA ALA A 10 -29.88 2.01 22.88
C ALA A 10 -30.09 0.86 23.89
N GLY A 11 -30.73 1.09 25.03
CA GLY A 11 -31.01 0.01 25.99
C GLY A 11 -30.48 0.28 27.40
N ASP A 12 -29.17 0.45 27.55
CA ASP A 12 -28.57 0.97 28.78
C ASP A 12 -29.15 2.37 29.05
N PRO A 13 -29.80 2.62 30.21
CA PRO A 13 -30.30 3.95 30.58
C PRO A 13 -29.22 5.04 30.56
N LYS A 14 -27.93 4.69 30.67
CA LYS A 14 -26.81 5.64 30.58
C LYS A 14 -26.49 6.12 29.17
N LEU A 15 -27.01 5.44 28.14
CA LEU A 15 -26.87 5.87 26.73
C LEU A 15 -27.93 6.90 26.31
N ILE A 16 -28.81 7.32 27.22
CA ILE A 16 -29.62 8.52 27.01
C ILE A 16 -28.70 9.75 26.92
N THR A 17 -29.02 10.69 26.05
CA THR A 17 -28.27 11.96 26.00
C THR A 17 -28.49 12.77 27.28
N ILE A 18 -27.51 13.61 27.67
CA ILE A 18 -27.64 14.50 28.83
C ILE A 18 -28.91 15.38 28.71
N ARG A 19 -29.22 15.82 27.50
CA ARG A 19 -30.44 16.61 27.22
C ARG A 19 -31.71 15.78 27.40
N GLY A 20 -31.70 14.50 26.98
CA GLY A 20 -32.82 13.59 27.15
C GLY A 20 -33.09 13.30 28.62
N LYS A 21 -32.04 12.99 29.40
CA LYS A 21 -32.15 12.78 30.86
C LYS A 21 -32.74 14.00 31.56
N LYS A 22 -32.22 15.20 31.28
CA LYS A 22 -32.73 16.45 31.87
C LYS A 22 -34.19 16.76 31.50
N ALA A 23 -34.65 16.33 30.32
CA ALA A 23 -36.06 16.46 29.95
C ALA A 23 -36.91 15.47 30.74
N LEU A 24 -36.43 14.24 30.93
CA LEU A 24 -37.10 13.19 31.69
C LEU A 24 -37.22 13.56 33.18
N GLU A 25 -36.15 14.05 33.80
CA GLU A 25 -36.13 14.53 35.20
C GLU A 25 -37.13 15.66 35.49
N LYS A 26 -37.56 16.40 34.45
CA LYS A 26 -38.54 17.50 34.54
C LYS A 26 -39.93 17.10 34.03
N ALA A 27 -40.12 15.85 33.64
CA ALA A 27 -41.38 15.39 33.10
C ALA A 27 -42.40 15.27 34.22
N ASP A 28 -43.60 15.81 33.98
CA ASP A 28 -44.77 15.55 34.81
C ASP A 28 -45.54 14.32 34.26
N LEU A 29 -45.44 14.09 32.94
CA LEU A 29 -46.05 12.95 32.25
C LEU A 29 -45.07 12.35 31.23
N VAL A 30 -44.93 11.03 31.25
CA VAL A 30 -44.07 10.27 30.33
C VAL A 30 -44.90 9.26 29.56
N ILE A 31 -44.88 9.32 28.23
CA ILE A 31 -45.47 8.30 27.36
C ILE A 31 -44.35 7.53 26.70
N TYR A 32 -44.11 6.27 27.06
CA TYR A 32 -42.98 5.49 26.56
C TYR A 32 -43.41 4.33 25.65
N THR A 33 -42.52 3.95 24.73
CA THR A 33 -42.74 2.83 23.80
C THR A 33 -42.40 1.50 24.49
N GLY A 34 -43.37 0.90 25.21
CA GLY A 34 -43.09 -0.21 26.13
C GLY A 34 -42.64 -1.54 25.52
N SER A 35 -42.70 -1.70 24.19
CA SER A 35 -42.15 -2.89 23.52
C SER A 35 -40.63 -2.85 23.34
N LEU A 36 -40.00 -1.67 23.44
CA LEU A 36 -38.60 -1.45 23.04
C LEU A 36 -37.79 -0.53 23.97
N VAL A 37 -38.44 0.26 24.83
CA VAL A 37 -37.76 1.10 25.83
C VAL A 37 -37.50 0.29 27.09
N ASN A 38 -36.27 0.34 27.60
CA ASN A 38 -35.91 -0.25 28.88
C ASN A 38 -36.61 0.49 30.04
N PRO A 39 -37.50 -0.15 30.83
CA PRO A 39 -38.23 0.50 31.91
C PRO A 39 -37.34 1.12 32.98
N GLU A 40 -36.10 0.65 33.13
CA GLU A 40 -35.12 1.21 34.06
C GLU A 40 -34.89 2.71 33.85
N ILE A 41 -35.10 3.22 32.64
CA ILE A 41 -34.96 4.64 32.33
C ILE A 41 -35.98 5.52 33.06
N LEU A 42 -37.14 4.96 33.44
CA LEU A 42 -38.18 5.67 34.18
C LEU A 42 -37.76 6.01 35.62
N LYS A 43 -36.67 5.38 36.12
CA LYS A 43 -36.07 5.75 37.42
C LYS A 43 -35.52 7.18 37.44
N PHE A 44 -35.30 7.81 36.29
CA PHE A 44 -34.92 9.23 36.22
C PHE A 44 -36.10 10.18 36.45
N CYS A 45 -37.34 9.70 36.45
CA CYS A 45 -38.55 10.50 36.63
C CYS A 45 -39.58 9.77 37.52
N PRO A 46 -39.25 9.43 38.77
CA PRO A 46 -40.10 8.61 39.63
C PRO A 46 -41.45 9.25 39.96
N GLU A 47 -41.52 10.59 39.94
CA GLU A 47 -42.74 11.35 40.25
C GLU A 47 -43.65 11.57 39.03
N ALA A 48 -43.21 11.20 37.82
CA ALA A 48 -43.96 11.45 36.60
C ALA A 48 -45.03 10.37 36.36
N GLU A 49 -46.18 10.78 35.83
CA GLU A 49 -47.22 9.84 35.39
C GLU A 49 -46.74 9.08 34.14
N ALA A 50 -46.51 7.76 34.25
CA ALA A 50 -45.96 6.95 33.17
C ALA A 50 -47.03 6.13 32.42
N TYR A 51 -47.12 6.31 31.10
CA TYR A 51 -48.06 5.63 30.21
C TYR A 51 -47.34 4.78 29.15
N ASN A 52 -47.72 3.50 29.05
CA ASN A 52 -47.20 2.59 28.03
C ASN A 52 -48.01 2.73 26.73
N SER A 53 -47.40 3.29 25.68
CA SER A 53 -48.09 3.47 24.40
C SER A 53 -48.29 2.16 23.61
N ALA A 54 -47.75 1.03 24.05
CA ALA A 54 -47.93 -0.25 23.33
C ALA A 54 -49.39 -0.72 23.30
N VAL A 55 -50.24 -0.17 24.18
CA VAL A 55 -51.69 -0.46 24.25
C VAL A 55 -52.55 0.74 23.83
N MET A 56 -51.95 1.76 23.22
CA MET A 56 -52.62 3.00 22.82
C MET A 56 -52.56 3.20 21.30
N ASN A 57 -53.62 3.78 20.73
CA ASN A 57 -53.59 4.31 19.36
C ASN A 57 -53.12 5.78 19.32
N LEU A 58 -52.95 6.32 18.12
CA LEU A 58 -52.46 7.69 17.88
C LEU A 58 -53.36 8.73 18.56
N GLU A 59 -54.67 8.59 18.42
CA GLU A 59 -55.67 9.52 18.95
C GLU A 59 -55.70 9.53 20.48
N GLU A 60 -55.47 8.38 21.12
CA GLU A 60 -55.32 8.27 22.57
C GLU A 60 -54.05 8.95 23.08
N VAL A 61 -52.92 8.73 22.38
CA VAL A 61 -51.65 9.40 22.72
C VAL A 61 -51.80 10.92 22.60
N ILE A 62 -52.39 11.40 21.51
CA ILE A 62 -52.61 12.83 21.29
C ILE A 62 -53.57 13.43 22.32
N ARG A 63 -54.69 12.76 22.63
CA ARG A 63 -55.62 13.23 23.69
C ARG A 63 -54.94 13.35 25.05
N LEU A 64 -54.05 12.41 25.37
CA LEU A 64 -53.29 12.46 26.61
C LEU A 64 -52.30 13.64 26.64
N ILE A 65 -51.58 13.86 25.54
CA ILE A 65 -50.68 15.01 25.38
C ILE A 65 -51.46 16.32 25.52
N GLU A 66 -52.59 16.46 24.84
CA GLU A 66 -53.44 17.66 24.90
C GLU A 66 -53.92 17.95 26.32
N LYS A 67 -54.46 16.94 27.00
CA LYS A 67 -54.91 17.07 28.39
C LYS A 67 -53.78 17.58 29.29
N ALA A 68 -52.61 16.95 29.21
CA ALA A 68 -51.46 17.34 30.01
C ALA A 68 -50.95 18.76 29.69
N VAL A 69 -50.92 19.13 28.40
CA VAL A 69 -50.53 20.49 27.98
C VAL A 69 -51.50 21.54 28.52
N VAL A 70 -52.82 21.28 28.50
CA VAL A 70 -53.84 22.17 29.09
C VAL A 70 -53.65 22.30 30.60
N GLU A 71 -53.23 21.24 31.28
CA GLU A 71 -52.99 21.20 32.73
C GLU A 71 -51.69 21.89 33.19
N GLY A 72 -50.87 22.44 32.29
CA GLY A 72 -49.59 23.02 32.71
C GLY A 72 -48.40 22.05 32.72
N LYS A 73 -48.60 20.79 32.31
CA LYS A 73 -47.62 19.72 32.50
C LYS A 73 -46.57 19.65 31.39
N THR A 74 -45.35 19.28 31.77
CA THR A 74 -44.26 18.91 30.87
C THR A 74 -44.43 17.46 30.43
N VAL A 75 -44.59 17.24 29.11
CA VAL A 75 -44.80 15.91 28.54
C VAL A 75 -43.54 15.41 27.87
N VAL A 76 -43.10 14.20 28.22
CA VAL A 76 -42.03 13.49 27.51
C VAL A 76 -42.60 12.29 26.76
N ARG A 77 -42.48 12.31 25.44
CA ARG A 77 -42.74 11.17 24.57
C ARG A 77 -41.42 10.43 24.32
N LEU A 78 -41.26 9.27 24.94
CA LEU A 78 -40.01 8.52 24.95
C LEU A 78 -39.99 7.39 23.90
N HIS A 79 -39.02 7.46 23.01
CA HIS A 79 -38.78 6.50 21.91
C HIS A 79 -37.48 5.72 22.13
N THR A 80 -37.43 4.47 21.71
CA THR A 80 -36.17 3.70 21.72
C THR A 80 -35.19 4.26 20.69
N GLY A 81 -33.89 4.24 20.97
CA GLY A 81 -32.87 4.78 20.08
C GLY A 81 -33.06 6.28 19.82
N ASP A 82 -33.03 6.67 18.54
CA ASP A 82 -33.34 8.03 18.10
C ASP A 82 -34.80 8.13 17.60
N PRO A 83 -35.58 9.15 18.03
CA PRO A 83 -36.99 9.27 17.65
C PRO A 83 -37.21 9.52 16.15
N SER A 84 -36.20 9.98 15.41
CA SER A 84 -36.30 10.21 13.96
C SER A 84 -36.17 8.92 13.13
N LEU A 85 -35.79 7.80 13.73
CA LEU A 85 -35.62 6.52 13.05
C LEU A 85 -36.70 5.53 13.51
N TYR A 86 -37.62 5.18 12.60
CA TYR A 86 -38.72 4.23 12.86
C TYR A 86 -39.61 4.57 14.06
N GLY A 87 -39.59 5.83 14.55
CA GLY A 87 -40.31 6.26 15.74
C GLY A 87 -41.75 6.74 15.49
N ALA A 88 -42.16 6.94 14.23
CA ALA A 88 -43.48 7.45 13.85
C ALA A 88 -43.86 8.77 14.58
N ILE A 89 -42.89 9.65 14.81
CA ILE A 89 -43.14 10.93 15.51
C ILE A 89 -43.81 11.96 14.60
N GLN A 90 -43.64 11.85 13.27
CA GLN A 90 -44.08 12.87 12.32
C GLN A 90 -45.61 13.04 12.32
N GLU A 91 -46.37 11.94 12.34
CA GLU A 91 -47.84 11.98 12.39
C GLU A 91 -48.36 12.67 13.64
N GLN A 92 -47.69 12.49 14.78
CA GLN A 92 -48.05 13.17 16.02
C GLN A 92 -47.69 14.66 15.94
N ILE A 93 -46.49 14.98 15.46
CA ILE A 93 -46.02 16.36 15.26
C ILE A 93 -46.96 17.15 14.35
N ASP A 94 -47.44 16.55 13.26
CA ASP A 94 -48.36 17.21 12.33
C ASP A 94 -49.69 17.56 13.01
N ILE A 95 -50.17 16.71 13.92
CA ILE A 95 -51.36 16.98 14.72
C ILE A 95 -51.09 18.07 15.77
N LEU A 96 -49.95 18.02 16.47
CA LEU A 96 -49.55 19.04 17.43
C LEU A 96 -49.42 20.43 16.78
N ARG A 97 -48.84 20.49 15.57
CA ARG A 97 -48.75 21.73 14.77
C ARG A 97 -50.11 22.30 14.43
N LYS A 98 -51.06 21.47 13.96
CA LYS A 98 -52.45 21.90 13.68
C LYS A 98 -53.15 22.47 14.91
N LYS A 99 -52.74 22.04 16.10
CA LYS A 99 -53.29 22.47 17.40
C LYS A 99 -52.46 23.56 18.08
N ASN A 100 -51.43 24.09 17.41
CA ASN A 100 -50.51 25.09 17.95
C ASN A 100 -49.84 24.67 19.28
N ILE A 101 -49.55 23.37 19.45
CA ILE A 101 -48.84 22.84 20.61
C ILE A 101 -47.33 22.84 20.31
N GLU A 102 -46.55 23.53 21.14
CA GLU A 102 -45.10 23.56 21.01
C GLU A 102 -44.46 22.21 21.37
N TYR A 103 -43.48 21.81 20.57
CA TYR A 103 -42.71 20.60 20.81
C TYR A 103 -41.22 20.78 20.55
N LYS A 104 -40.39 19.87 21.07
CA LYS A 104 -38.96 19.73 20.78
C LYS A 104 -38.62 18.28 20.54
N ILE A 105 -37.70 18.03 19.62
CA ILE A 105 -37.09 16.71 19.41
C ILE A 105 -35.70 16.73 20.05
N ILE A 106 -35.41 15.73 20.87
CA ILE A 106 -34.12 15.50 21.50
C ILE A 106 -33.56 14.18 20.94
N PRO A 107 -32.44 14.22 20.21
CA PRO A 107 -31.88 13.04 19.58
C PRO A 107 -31.38 12.02 20.63
N GLY A 108 -31.27 10.77 20.20
CA GLY A 108 -30.81 9.64 21.00
C GLY A 108 -29.76 8.79 20.29
N VAL A 109 -29.04 7.99 21.07
CA VAL A 109 -28.09 7.01 20.51
C VAL A 109 -28.87 5.81 19.99
N SER A 110 -28.85 5.58 18.67
CA SER A 110 -29.60 4.47 18.05
C SER A 110 -28.90 3.11 18.23
N SER A 111 -29.69 2.03 18.17
CA SER A 111 -29.23 0.67 18.49
C SER A 111 -28.16 0.11 17.56
N PHE A 112 -28.06 0.61 16.32
CA PHE A 112 -27.00 0.18 15.39
C PHE A 112 -25.61 0.65 15.83
N LEU A 113 -25.51 1.82 16.48
CA LEU A 113 -24.26 2.33 17.04
C LEU A 113 -23.84 1.55 18.29
N ALA A 114 -24.81 1.22 19.15
CA ALA A 114 -24.55 0.36 20.30
C ALA A 114 -24.16 -1.06 19.86
N ALA A 115 -24.80 -1.60 18.82
CA ALA A 115 -24.43 -2.89 18.25
C ALA A 115 -23.00 -2.87 17.68
N ALA A 116 -22.61 -1.81 16.96
CA ALA A 116 -21.24 -1.64 16.47
C ALA A 116 -20.20 -1.57 17.59
N ALA A 117 -20.51 -0.83 18.67
CA ALA A 117 -19.67 -0.77 19.86
C ALA A 117 -19.54 -2.15 20.54
N ALA A 118 -20.65 -2.88 20.69
CA ALA A 118 -20.67 -4.22 21.28
C ALA A 118 -19.83 -5.24 20.49
N VAL A 119 -19.82 -5.14 19.15
CA VAL A 119 -19.05 -6.05 18.30
C VAL A 119 -17.60 -5.59 18.07
N GLY A 120 -17.25 -4.36 18.47
CA GLY A 120 -15.93 -3.75 18.30
C GLY A 120 -15.61 -3.39 16.85
N ARG A 121 -16.58 -2.90 16.07
CA ARG A 121 -16.40 -2.59 14.64
C ARG A 121 -16.82 -1.17 14.29
N GLU A 122 -16.14 -0.61 13.29
CA GLU A 122 -16.50 0.64 12.62
C GLU A 122 -17.24 0.32 11.33
N PHE A 123 -18.35 1.02 11.05
CA PHE A 123 -19.13 0.79 9.82
C PHE A 123 -18.41 1.24 8.55
N THR A 124 -17.58 2.28 8.64
CA THR A 124 -16.93 2.90 7.48
C THR A 124 -15.43 2.66 7.52
N LEU A 125 -14.94 1.80 6.64
CA LEU A 125 -13.53 1.46 6.53
C LEU A 125 -12.99 1.88 5.15
N PRO A 126 -11.78 2.47 5.05
CA PRO A 126 -11.16 2.79 3.77
C PRO A 126 -11.10 1.57 2.87
N ASP A 127 -11.38 1.77 1.58
CA ASP A 127 -11.40 0.73 0.53
C ASP A 127 -12.41 -0.42 0.74
N VAL A 128 -13.21 -0.40 1.80
CA VAL A 128 -14.23 -1.42 2.11
C VAL A 128 -15.64 -0.83 1.98
N SER A 129 -15.95 0.20 2.76
CA SER A 129 -17.28 0.81 2.75
C SER A 129 -17.21 2.23 3.31
N GLN A 130 -17.83 3.18 2.61
CA GLN A 130 -18.00 4.58 3.06
C GLN A 130 -19.48 4.95 3.19
N THR A 131 -20.35 3.95 3.12
CA THR A 131 -21.80 4.09 3.09
C THR A 131 -22.41 3.18 4.14
N VAL A 132 -23.39 3.68 4.89
CA VAL A 132 -24.15 2.87 5.85
C VAL A 132 -25.61 2.85 5.42
N ILE A 133 -26.14 1.66 5.18
CA ILE A 133 -27.54 1.44 4.87
C ILE A 133 -28.28 1.07 6.15
N LEU A 134 -29.20 1.94 6.57
CA LEU A 134 -30.13 1.66 7.67
C LEU A 134 -31.48 1.26 7.04
N THR A 135 -31.91 0.03 7.25
CA THR A 135 -33.13 -0.48 6.61
C THR A 135 -33.92 -1.40 7.55
N ARG A 136 -35.07 -1.89 7.08
CA ARG A 136 -35.84 -2.99 7.66
C ARG A 136 -36.42 -3.84 6.55
N ARG A 137 -36.71 -5.10 6.84
CA ARG A 137 -37.49 -5.94 5.93
C ARG A 137 -38.95 -5.45 5.88
N GLY A 138 -39.56 -5.59 4.71
CA GLY A 138 -41.02 -5.51 4.57
C GLY A 138 -41.71 -6.59 5.38
N GLY A 139 -42.81 -6.24 6.06
CA GLY A 139 -43.63 -7.17 6.82
C GLY A 139 -45.10 -6.89 6.56
N ARG A 140 -45.89 -6.72 7.62
CA ARG A 140 -47.27 -6.19 7.51
C ARG A 140 -47.32 -4.80 6.89
N THR A 141 -46.29 -3.99 7.17
CA THR A 141 -46.07 -2.70 6.51
C THR A 141 -45.02 -2.89 5.41
N PRO A 142 -45.37 -2.66 4.14
CA PRO A 142 -44.42 -2.77 3.05
C PRO A 142 -43.31 -1.72 3.19
N VAL A 143 -42.24 -1.92 2.44
CA VAL A 143 -41.24 -0.90 2.12
C VAL A 143 -41.39 -0.55 0.64
N PRO A 144 -40.98 0.65 0.20
CA PRO A 144 -40.90 0.98 -1.23
C PRO A 144 -40.10 -0.09 -2.00
N ASP A 145 -40.45 -0.35 -3.26
CA ASP A 145 -39.83 -1.43 -4.04
C ASP A 145 -38.31 -1.29 -4.14
N ARG A 146 -37.80 -0.07 -4.30
CA ARG A 146 -36.36 0.25 -4.36
C ARG A 146 -35.62 0.08 -3.04
N GLU A 147 -36.35 -0.09 -1.94
CA GLU A 147 -35.80 -0.22 -0.58
C GLU A 147 -35.91 -1.67 -0.06
N LYS A 148 -36.32 -2.62 -0.92
CA LYS A 148 -36.24 -4.05 -0.63
C LYS A 148 -34.79 -4.45 -0.33
N ILE A 149 -34.59 -5.42 0.55
CA ILE A 149 -33.25 -5.81 0.98
C ILE A 149 -32.44 -6.36 -0.20
N ALA A 150 -33.08 -7.08 -1.12
CA ALA A 150 -32.44 -7.58 -2.34
C ALA A 150 -31.83 -6.45 -3.20
N GLU A 151 -32.57 -5.36 -3.41
CA GLU A 151 -32.08 -4.18 -4.16
C GLU A 151 -30.91 -3.52 -3.44
N LEU A 152 -31.03 -3.35 -2.11
CA LEU A 152 -30.00 -2.72 -1.29
C LEU A 152 -28.73 -3.58 -1.15
N ALA A 153 -28.86 -4.91 -1.16
CA ALA A 153 -27.77 -5.87 -1.04
C ALA A 153 -26.78 -5.75 -2.21
N SER A 154 -27.25 -5.34 -3.39
CA SER A 154 -26.40 -5.14 -4.57
C SER A 154 -25.30 -4.09 -4.36
N HIS A 155 -25.51 -3.12 -3.47
CA HIS A 155 -24.52 -2.08 -3.15
C HIS A 155 -23.37 -2.59 -2.28
N ARG A 156 -23.55 -3.71 -1.56
CA ARG A 156 -22.58 -4.29 -0.63
C ARG A 156 -22.01 -3.32 0.42
N ALA A 157 -22.69 -2.21 0.65
CA ALA A 157 -22.35 -1.27 1.70
C ALA A 157 -22.61 -1.89 3.09
N SER A 158 -22.04 -1.27 4.12
CA SER A 158 -22.26 -1.71 5.50
C SER A 158 -23.74 -1.54 5.85
N MET A 159 -24.42 -2.61 6.27
CA MET A 159 -25.87 -2.58 6.44
C MET A 159 -26.29 -2.95 7.86
N ALA A 160 -27.23 -2.17 8.42
CA ALA A 160 -27.88 -2.41 9.69
C ALA A 160 -29.40 -2.55 9.48
N ILE A 161 -29.93 -3.73 9.79
CA ILE A 161 -31.33 -4.10 9.53
C ILE A 161 -32.11 -4.13 10.85
N PHE A 162 -33.06 -3.21 10.96
CA PHE A 162 -33.94 -3.03 12.09
C PHE A 162 -35.19 -3.92 11.98
N LEU A 163 -35.82 -4.20 13.13
CA LEU A 163 -37.19 -4.75 13.22
C LEU A 163 -37.44 -6.06 12.44
N SER A 164 -36.40 -6.83 12.10
CA SER A 164 -36.51 -7.92 11.12
C SER A 164 -36.12 -9.30 11.66
N ILE A 165 -35.71 -9.42 12.93
CA ILE A 165 -35.15 -10.67 13.47
C ILE A 165 -36.13 -11.86 13.43
N GLN A 166 -37.43 -11.63 13.59
CA GLN A 166 -38.45 -12.68 13.49
C GLN A 166 -38.54 -13.30 12.09
N MET A 167 -38.01 -12.61 11.08
CA MET A 167 -38.01 -13.00 9.69
C MET A 167 -36.59 -13.24 9.19
N ILE A 168 -35.67 -13.67 10.06
CA ILE A 168 -34.25 -13.83 9.73
C ILE A 168 -34.02 -14.68 8.48
N GLU A 169 -34.81 -15.73 8.25
CA GLU A 169 -34.72 -16.56 7.04
C GLU A 169 -35.05 -15.77 5.77
N GLY A 170 -36.09 -14.93 5.82
CA GLY A 170 -36.44 -14.05 4.70
C GLY A 170 -35.42 -12.92 4.48
N VAL A 171 -34.84 -12.40 5.57
CA VAL A 171 -33.73 -11.43 5.48
C VAL A 171 -32.53 -12.06 4.78
N VAL A 172 -32.13 -13.26 5.20
CA VAL A 172 -31.00 -13.99 4.58
C VAL A 172 -31.29 -14.29 3.11
N ALA A 173 -32.49 -14.77 2.78
CA ALA A 173 -32.87 -15.04 1.39
C ALA A 173 -32.74 -13.80 0.49
N GLU A 174 -33.24 -12.64 0.93
CA GLU A 174 -33.12 -11.39 0.17
C GLU A 174 -31.67 -10.89 0.10
N LEU A 175 -30.87 -11.06 1.16
CA LEU A 175 -29.45 -10.68 1.15
C LEU A 175 -28.64 -11.52 0.15
N LEU A 176 -28.94 -12.82 0.03
CA LEU A 176 -28.24 -13.74 -0.87
C LEU A 176 -28.42 -13.40 -2.37
N GLU A 177 -29.38 -12.55 -2.72
CA GLU A 177 -29.50 -12.05 -4.10
C GLU A 177 -28.37 -11.08 -4.48
N GLY A 178 -27.75 -10.39 -3.50
CA GLY A 178 -26.64 -9.45 -3.73
C GLY A 178 -25.31 -9.86 -3.09
N TYR A 179 -25.34 -10.70 -2.05
CA TYR A 179 -24.18 -11.11 -1.26
C TYR A 179 -23.82 -12.58 -1.44
N PRO A 180 -22.52 -12.94 -1.42
CA PRO A 180 -22.08 -14.32 -1.30
C PRO A 180 -22.55 -14.98 0.00
N GLU A 181 -22.77 -16.30 0.01
CA GLU A 181 -23.16 -17.07 1.20
C GLU A 181 -22.17 -16.97 2.37
N ASP A 182 -20.91 -16.70 2.02
CA ASP A 182 -19.78 -16.54 2.92
C ASP A 182 -19.82 -15.21 3.72
N THR A 183 -20.60 -14.23 3.26
CA THR A 183 -20.60 -12.85 3.78
C THR A 183 -20.80 -12.82 5.30
N PRO A 184 -19.93 -12.08 6.02
CA PRO A 184 -20.08 -11.87 7.46
C PRO A 184 -21.41 -11.23 7.85
N ILE A 185 -22.04 -11.78 8.88
CA ILE A 185 -23.28 -11.27 9.47
C ILE A 185 -23.27 -11.49 10.98
N ILE A 186 -23.68 -10.47 11.73
CA ILE A 186 -23.76 -10.51 13.19
C ILE A 186 -25.14 -10.08 13.65
N VAL A 187 -25.74 -10.84 14.56
CA VAL A 187 -26.97 -10.47 15.25
C VAL A 187 -26.64 -10.08 16.67
N VAL A 188 -27.02 -8.87 17.06
CA VAL A 188 -26.86 -8.35 18.43
C VAL A 188 -28.24 -8.20 19.05
N ALA A 189 -28.63 -9.12 19.92
CA ALA A 189 -29.86 -9.01 20.70
C ALA A 189 -29.62 -8.16 21.94
N ARG A 190 -30.54 -7.22 22.18
CA ARG A 190 -30.52 -6.30 23.32
C ARG A 190 -29.16 -5.62 23.51
N ALA A 191 -28.64 -5.04 22.42
CA ALA A 191 -27.36 -4.30 22.43
C ALA A 191 -27.30 -3.33 23.63
N SER A 192 -26.22 -3.31 24.40
CA SER A 192 -26.00 -2.56 25.64
C SER A 192 -26.83 -2.95 26.87
N TRP A 193 -27.74 -3.92 26.80
CA TRP A 193 -28.44 -4.41 27.99
C TRP A 193 -27.54 -5.38 28.78
N PRO A 194 -27.79 -5.59 30.09
CA PRO A 194 -27.03 -6.55 30.89
C PRO A 194 -27.06 -8.00 30.37
N ASP A 195 -28.11 -8.36 29.63
CA ASP A 195 -28.33 -9.66 29.01
C ASP A 195 -28.18 -9.62 27.49
N GLU A 196 -27.25 -8.79 26.99
CA GLU A 196 -26.85 -8.74 25.58
C GLU A 196 -26.38 -10.12 25.08
N ILE A 197 -26.78 -10.47 23.85
CA ILE A 197 -26.33 -11.69 23.18
C ILE A 197 -25.81 -11.33 21.79
N ILE A 198 -24.57 -11.71 21.49
CA ILE A 198 -23.94 -11.52 20.17
C ILE A 198 -23.80 -12.87 19.47
N ILE A 199 -24.41 -13.01 18.29
CA ILE A 199 -24.28 -14.18 17.43
C ILE A 199 -23.52 -13.80 16.19
N ARG A 200 -22.35 -14.41 16.00
CA ARG A 200 -21.50 -14.22 14.81
C ARG A 200 -21.67 -15.39 13.85
N GLY A 201 -21.78 -15.10 12.56
CA GLY A 201 -21.94 -16.12 11.53
C GLY A 201 -21.71 -15.60 10.13
N LYS A 202 -22.09 -16.44 9.18
CA LYS A 202 -22.13 -16.14 7.75
C LYS A 202 -23.58 -16.24 7.29
N LEU A 203 -23.92 -15.66 6.12
CA LEU A 203 -25.28 -15.74 5.59
C LEU A 203 -25.78 -17.19 5.50
N SER A 204 -24.89 -18.14 5.17
CA SER A 204 -25.19 -19.57 5.11
C SER A 204 -25.67 -20.21 6.42
N ASN A 205 -25.36 -19.65 7.60
CA ASN A 205 -25.63 -20.31 8.88
C ASN A 205 -26.31 -19.46 9.95
N ILE A 206 -26.41 -18.14 9.77
CA ILE A 206 -26.88 -17.24 10.82
C ILE A 206 -28.33 -17.52 11.25
N ALA A 207 -29.21 -17.91 10.32
CA ALA A 207 -30.61 -18.17 10.62
C ALA A 207 -30.77 -19.35 11.60
N VAL A 208 -29.96 -20.40 11.45
CA VAL A 208 -29.93 -21.56 12.35
C VAL A 208 -29.46 -21.13 13.74
N LYS A 209 -28.32 -20.43 13.81
CA LYS A 209 -27.75 -19.95 15.09
C LYS A 209 -28.72 -19.05 15.87
N VAL A 210 -29.43 -18.16 15.17
CA VAL A 210 -30.45 -17.28 15.77
C VAL A 210 -31.61 -18.07 16.36
N LYS A 211 -32.07 -19.11 15.65
CA LYS A 211 -33.15 -20.00 16.13
C LYS A 211 -32.71 -20.79 17.37
N GLU A 212 -31.51 -21.36 17.36
CA GLU A 212 -30.94 -22.11 18.49
C GLU A 212 -30.79 -21.24 19.74
N ALA A 213 -30.37 -19.98 19.57
CA ALA A 213 -30.26 -19.02 20.66
C ALA A 213 -31.63 -18.46 21.15
N GLY A 214 -32.74 -18.81 20.50
CA GLY A 214 -34.08 -18.41 20.92
C GLY A 214 -34.36 -16.90 20.79
N ILE A 215 -33.61 -16.18 19.95
CA ILE A 215 -33.77 -14.73 19.78
C ILE A 215 -35.02 -14.45 18.93
N LYS A 216 -36.05 -13.86 19.55
CA LYS A 216 -37.35 -13.59 18.91
C LYS A 216 -37.72 -12.11 18.77
N LYS A 217 -36.99 -11.20 19.41
CA LYS A 217 -37.30 -9.76 19.41
C LYS A 217 -36.07 -8.95 19.85
N THR A 218 -36.12 -7.64 19.58
CA THR A 218 -35.14 -6.67 20.07
C THR A 218 -33.71 -7.06 19.69
N ALA A 219 -33.46 -7.20 18.39
CA ALA A 219 -32.13 -7.50 17.87
C ALA A 219 -31.81 -6.63 16.65
N MET A 220 -30.53 -6.28 16.54
CA MET A 220 -29.93 -5.63 15.39
C MET A 220 -29.24 -6.68 14.52
N ILE A 221 -29.44 -6.63 13.21
CA ILE A 221 -28.73 -7.48 12.26
C ILE A 221 -27.73 -6.58 11.53
N LEU A 222 -26.45 -6.90 11.61
CA LEU A 222 -25.36 -6.22 10.92
C LEU A 222 -24.83 -7.15 9.83
N VAL A 223 -24.71 -6.68 8.59
CA VAL A 223 -24.20 -7.49 7.46
C VAL A 223 -23.27 -6.67 6.57
N GLY A 224 -22.21 -7.31 6.10
CA GLY A 224 -21.23 -6.75 5.18
C GLY A 224 -19.79 -6.97 5.61
N ASP A 225 -18.87 -6.72 4.68
CA ASP A 225 -17.45 -7.04 4.81
C ASP A 225 -16.76 -6.29 5.96
N PHE A 226 -17.29 -5.14 6.38
CA PHE A 226 -16.77 -4.36 7.52
C PHE A 226 -16.72 -5.14 8.85
N LEU A 227 -17.43 -6.26 8.94
CA LEU A 227 -17.46 -7.11 10.12
C LEU A 227 -16.26 -8.07 10.19
N ASP A 228 -15.63 -8.40 9.07
CA ASP A 228 -14.48 -9.30 8.99
C ASP A 228 -13.72 -9.15 7.65
N CYS A 229 -12.75 -8.24 7.61
CA CYS A 229 -11.92 -8.00 6.43
C CYS A 229 -10.55 -7.37 6.78
N ASP A 230 -9.61 -7.45 5.85
CA ASP A 230 -8.45 -6.56 5.80
C ASP A 230 -8.87 -5.19 5.23
N TYR A 231 -8.25 -4.11 5.70
CA TYR A 231 -8.56 -2.76 5.24
C TYR A 231 -7.33 -1.86 5.27
N SER A 232 -7.32 -0.85 4.39
CA SER A 232 -6.27 0.17 4.37
C SER A 232 -6.39 1.12 5.56
N ARG A 233 -5.26 1.58 6.10
CA ARG A 233 -5.28 2.60 7.17
C ARG A 233 -5.87 3.91 6.64
N SER A 234 -6.65 4.58 7.49
CA SER A 234 -7.15 5.93 7.20
C SER A 234 -6.00 6.92 7.06
N LYS A 235 -6.08 7.80 6.06
CA LYS A 235 -5.14 8.91 5.88
C LYS A 235 -5.28 9.99 6.95
N LEU A 236 -6.35 9.97 7.76
CA LEU A 236 -6.59 10.99 8.79
C LEU A 236 -5.39 11.18 9.71
N TYR A 237 -4.68 10.10 10.06
CA TYR A 237 -3.50 10.13 10.91
C TYR A 237 -2.19 9.82 10.18
N ASP A 238 -2.22 9.69 8.85
CA ASP A 238 -1.02 9.41 8.06
C ASP A 238 -0.02 10.58 8.13
N GLN A 239 1.24 10.27 8.42
CA GLN A 239 2.29 11.26 8.67
C GLN A 239 2.58 12.14 7.44
N GLY A 240 2.36 11.64 6.23
CA GLY A 240 2.50 12.42 4.98
C GLY A 240 1.21 13.15 4.57
N PHE A 241 0.08 12.92 5.26
CA PHE A 241 -1.18 13.53 4.90
C PHE A 241 -1.36 14.89 5.55
N SER A 242 -1.42 15.92 4.70
CA SER A 242 -1.72 17.29 5.09
C SER A 242 -3.23 17.54 5.12
N HIS A 243 -3.70 18.23 6.14
CA HIS A 243 -5.06 18.76 6.24
C HIS A 243 -5.03 20.12 6.96
N ALA A 244 -6.20 20.73 7.17
CA ALA A 244 -6.32 22.09 7.70
C ALA A 244 -5.62 22.36 9.06
N TYR A 245 -5.23 21.31 9.80
CA TYR A 245 -4.60 21.42 11.12
C TYR A 245 -3.20 20.79 11.19
N ARG A 246 -2.70 20.17 10.10
CA ARG A 246 -1.40 19.51 10.08
C ARG A 246 -0.83 19.49 8.66
N VAL A 247 0.44 19.85 8.51
CA VAL A 247 1.20 19.62 7.28
C VAL A 247 1.92 18.28 7.43
N GLY A 248 1.80 17.42 6.42
CA GLY A 248 2.46 16.13 6.39
C GLY A 248 3.97 16.27 6.20
N GLU A 249 4.74 15.36 6.80
CA GLU A 249 6.21 15.37 6.69
C GLU A 249 6.65 14.98 5.28
N LYS A 250 7.68 15.68 4.78
CA LYS A 250 8.29 15.38 3.48
C LYS A 250 9.05 14.07 3.58
N VAL A 251 8.61 13.08 2.81
CA VAL A 251 9.27 11.77 2.72
C VAL A 251 10.66 11.96 2.12
N LYS A 252 11.72 11.66 2.88
CA LYS A 252 13.10 11.66 2.38
C LYS A 252 13.33 10.44 1.49
N LYS A 253 13.91 10.67 0.32
CA LYS A 253 14.15 9.65 -0.71
C LYS A 253 15.61 9.64 -1.12
N ALA A 254 16.19 8.46 -1.33
CA ALA A 254 17.57 8.34 -1.79
C ALA A 254 17.75 7.30 -2.88
N ILE A 255 18.68 7.57 -3.79
CA ILE A 255 19.22 6.57 -4.72
C ILE A 255 20.63 6.23 -4.24
N LEU A 256 20.82 4.98 -3.79
CA LEU A 256 22.12 4.44 -3.45
C LEU A 256 22.75 3.83 -4.71
N VAL A 257 23.71 4.54 -5.29
CA VAL A 257 24.48 4.08 -6.44
C VAL A 257 25.64 3.21 -5.93
N VAL A 258 25.66 1.95 -6.36
CA VAL A 258 26.62 0.95 -5.90
C VAL A 258 27.54 0.56 -7.04
N SER A 259 28.86 0.61 -6.84
CA SER A 259 29.82 0.11 -7.83
C SER A 259 30.85 -0.80 -7.17
N PHE A 260 31.63 -1.53 -7.96
CA PHE A 260 32.78 -2.27 -7.41
C PHE A 260 33.77 -1.32 -6.72
N GLY A 261 33.96 -0.14 -7.32
CA GLY A 261 34.86 0.91 -6.86
C GLY A 261 36.16 0.95 -7.65
N THR A 262 36.90 2.05 -7.50
CA THR A 262 38.28 2.18 -7.99
C THR A 262 39.07 3.14 -7.10
N SER A 263 40.33 2.79 -6.85
CA SER A 263 41.26 3.65 -6.11
C SER A 263 41.85 4.76 -6.98
N TYR A 264 41.68 4.71 -8.31
CA TYR A 264 42.25 5.67 -9.24
C TYR A 264 41.31 6.87 -9.46
N ALA A 265 41.70 8.04 -8.97
CA ALA A 265 40.85 9.24 -9.02
C ALA A 265 40.43 9.63 -10.45
N GLY A 266 41.34 9.63 -11.41
CA GLY A 266 41.04 10.07 -12.78
C GLY A 266 40.00 9.21 -13.50
N THR A 267 40.05 7.88 -13.37
CA THR A 267 39.00 7.02 -13.97
C THR A 267 37.73 7.08 -13.13
N ARG A 268 37.81 7.22 -11.80
CA ARG A 268 36.63 7.36 -10.92
C ARG A 268 35.78 8.56 -11.33
N GLU A 269 36.40 9.71 -11.53
CA GLU A 269 35.76 10.97 -11.94
C GLU A 269 35.03 10.78 -13.28
N LYS A 270 35.73 10.22 -14.28
CA LYS A 270 35.19 10.06 -15.63
C LYS A 270 34.10 8.99 -15.75
N THR A 271 33.96 8.08 -14.79
CA THR A 271 33.08 6.90 -14.91
C THR A 271 32.04 6.83 -13.81
N ILE A 272 32.43 6.51 -12.58
CA ILE A 272 31.53 6.34 -11.43
C ILE A 272 30.85 7.67 -11.11
N GLU A 273 31.63 8.74 -10.98
CA GLU A 273 31.12 10.08 -10.67
C GLU A 273 30.27 10.62 -11.82
N ALA A 274 30.70 10.43 -13.07
CA ALA A 274 29.88 10.77 -14.24
C ALA A 274 28.51 10.05 -14.27
N CYS A 275 28.47 8.76 -13.90
CA CYS A 275 27.20 8.03 -13.74
C CYS A 275 26.34 8.61 -12.62
N GLU A 276 26.93 8.85 -11.44
CA GLU A 276 26.24 9.41 -10.27
C GLU A 276 25.67 10.80 -10.54
N ASP A 277 26.46 11.69 -11.14
CA ASP A 277 26.07 13.06 -11.49
C ASP A 277 24.92 13.07 -12.50
N ARG A 278 24.94 12.16 -13.48
CA ARG A 278 23.86 12.09 -14.46
C ARG A 278 22.58 11.49 -13.87
N ILE A 279 22.70 10.54 -12.93
CA ILE A 279 21.56 10.07 -12.14
C ILE A 279 21.02 11.22 -11.28
N ALA A 280 21.88 12.02 -10.64
CA ALA A 280 21.47 13.18 -9.84
C ALA A 280 20.71 14.21 -10.67
N ALA A 281 21.19 14.50 -11.89
CA ALA A 281 20.56 15.44 -12.80
C ALA A 281 19.15 14.98 -13.25
N GLU A 282 18.93 13.67 -13.38
CA GLU A 282 17.63 13.12 -13.80
C GLU A 282 16.65 12.99 -12.62
N PHE A 283 17.12 12.61 -11.43
CA PHE A 283 16.29 12.29 -10.27
C PHE A 283 16.41 13.36 -9.17
N THR A 284 16.02 14.59 -9.50
CA THR A 284 16.11 15.76 -8.60
C THR A 284 15.29 15.67 -7.30
N ASP A 285 14.37 14.70 -7.20
CA ASP A 285 13.58 14.39 -6.02
C ASP A 285 14.23 13.38 -5.05
N TYR A 286 15.43 12.88 -5.38
CA TYR A 286 16.19 11.91 -4.59
C TYR A 286 17.57 12.46 -4.22
N ASP A 287 18.01 12.18 -3.00
CA ASP A 287 19.41 12.38 -2.62
C ASP A 287 20.26 11.23 -3.17
N ILE A 288 21.34 11.53 -3.89
CA ILE A 288 22.26 10.52 -4.42
C ILE A 288 23.30 10.16 -3.37
N LYS A 289 23.45 8.86 -3.09
CA LYS A 289 24.45 8.31 -2.17
C LYS A 289 25.32 7.29 -2.89
N ARG A 290 26.58 7.18 -2.46
CA ARG A 290 27.56 6.25 -3.01
C ARG A 290 27.83 5.10 -2.04
N ALA A 291 28.01 3.90 -2.58
CA ALA A 291 28.67 2.80 -1.89
C ALA A 291 29.55 1.97 -2.84
N PHE A 292 30.63 1.38 -2.30
CA PHE A 292 31.49 0.44 -3.04
C PHE A 292 31.38 -0.98 -2.48
N THR A 293 31.37 -2.00 -3.34
CA THR A 293 31.34 -3.41 -2.88
C THR A 293 32.71 -3.93 -2.49
N SER A 294 33.80 -3.42 -3.11
CA SER A 294 35.16 -3.87 -2.77
C SER A 294 35.69 -3.22 -1.49
N GLY A 295 35.73 -4.02 -0.42
CA GLY A 295 36.33 -3.62 0.86
C GLY A 295 37.82 -3.23 0.75
N MET A 296 38.56 -3.87 -0.15
CA MET A 296 39.97 -3.52 -0.41
C MET A 296 40.10 -2.11 -0.99
N ILE A 297 39.24 -1.73 -1.93
CA ILE A 297 39.24 -0.39 -2.53
C ILE A 297 38.82 0.66 -1.51
N ILE A 298 37.79 0.39 -0.69
CA ILE A 298 37.37 1.26 0.42
C ILE A 298 38.56 1.52 1.36
N ASP A 299 39.26 0.46 1.75
CA ASP A 299 40.43 0.52 2.63
C ASP A 299 41.57 1.34 2.02
N ILE A 300 41.87 1.16 0.74
CA ILE A 300 42.91 1.91 0.03
C ILE A 300 42.56 3.40 0.01
N LEU A 301 41.33 3.75 -0.35
CA LEU A 301 40.87 5.14 -0.41
C LEU A 301 40.94 5.83 0.96
N GLN A 302 40.53 5.13 2.02
CA GLN A 302 40.57 5.67 3.37
C GLN A 302 42.02 5.83 3.88
N LYS A 303 42.89 4.85 3.66
CA LYS A 303 44.27 4.85 4.19
C LYS A 303 45.20 5.76 3.40
N ARG A 304 45.13 5.73 2.07
CA ARG A 304 46.05 6.47 1.18
C ARG A 304 45.57 7.91 0.96
N ASP A 305 44.28 8.09 0.73
CA ASP A 305 43.72 9.37 0.26
C ASP A 305 42.84 10.08 1.29
N GLY A 306 42.53 9.43 2.43
CA GLY A 306 41.62 9.97 3.45
C GLY A 306 40.16 10.06 3.00
N ILE A 307 39.80 9.41 1.89
CA ILE A 307 38.45 9.45 1.31
C ILE A 307 37.61 8.35 1.95
N LYS A 308 36.57 8.75 2.68
CA LYS A 308 35.60 7.83 3.27
C LYS A 308 34.56 7.43 2.22
N VAL A 309 34.47 6.13 1.94
CA VAL A 309 33.39 5.54 1.13
C VAL A 309 32.78 4.40 1.92
N ASN A 310 31.45 4.37 2.02
CA ASN A 310 30.74 3.32 2.74
C ASN A 310 30.64 2.04 1.89
N SER A 311 30.63 0.89 2.55
CA SER A 311 30.07 -0.35 2.00
C SER A 311 28.54 -0.22 1.81
N PRO A 312 27.87 -1.10 1.02
CA PRO A 312 26.42 -1.04 0.85
C PRO A 312 25.67 -1.19 2.18
N GLU A 313 26.19 -2.02 3.08
CA GLU A 313 25.60 -2.23 4.40
C GLU A 313 25.69 -0.96 5.27
N GLU A 314 26.86 -0.32 5.32
CA GLU A 314 27.06 0.93 6.07
C GLU A 314 26.19 2.06 5.51
N ALA A 315 26.09 2.17 4.17
CA ALA A 315 25.26 3.18 3.53
C ALA A 315 23.77 2.98 3.83
N LEU A 316 23.27 1.75 3.86
CA LEU A 316 21.88 1.46 4.24
C LEU A 316 21.61 1.75 5.72
N LYS A 317 22.56 1.47 6.62
CA LYS A 317 22.46 1.85 8.05
C LYS A 317 22.37 3.37 8.21
N GLU A 318 23.21 4.12 7.49
CA GLU A 318 23.22 5.59 7.53
C GLU A 318 21.92 6.18 6.97
N LEU A 319 21.43 5.65 5.84
CA LEU A 319 20.14 6.05 5.26
C LEU A 319 18.97 5.81 6.23
N TYR A 320 18.97 4.69 6.94
CA TYR A 320 17.96 4.41 7.96
C TYR A 320 18.07 5.40 9.13
N SER A 321 19.28 5.66 9.66
CA SER A 321 19.46 6.63 10.75
C SER A 321 19.05 8.05 10.37
N ASP A 322 19.24 8.43 9.10
CA ASP A 322 18.89 9.74 8.57
C ASP A 322 17.40 9.89 8.21
N SER A 323 16.60 8.86 8.54
CA SER A 323 15.14 8.81 8.36
C SER A 323 14.68 8.84 6.90
N TYR A 324 15.48 8.29 5.97
CA TYR A 324 15.00 8.03 4.61
C TYR A 324 13.96 6.91 4.61
N GLN A 325 12.98 7.02 3.71
CA GLN A 325 11.82 6.11 3.67
C GLN A 325 11.67 5.39 2.34
N GLU A 326 12.08 6.03 1.24
CA GLU A 326 12.07 5.45 -0.11
C GLU A 326 13.51 5.33 -0.63
N ILE A 327 13.96 4.10 -0.84
CA ILE A 327 15.33 3.80 -1.28
C ILE A 327 15.32 3.06 -2.62
N ILE A 328 16.08 3.56 -3.59
CA ILE A 328 16.40 2.79 -4.80
C ILE A 328 17.90 2.48 -4.78
N ILE A 329 18.26 1.22 -4.87
CA ILE A 329 19.65 0.78 -4.97
C ILE A 329 19.95 0.49 -6.43
N GLN A 330 20.85 1.25 -7.08
CA GLN A 330 21.23 0.99 -8.47
C GLN A 330 22.69 0.51 -8.56
N PRO A 331 22.94 -0.77 -8.90
CA PRO A 331 24.28 -1.24 -9.18
C PRO A 331 24.77 -0.72 -10.54
N LEU A 332 26.03 -0.30 -10.60
CA LEU A 332 26.77 0.00 -11.82
C LEU A 332 27.59 -1.22 -12.30
N HIS A 333 27.14 -2.43 -11.95
CA HIS A 333 27.76 -3.68 -12.41
C HIS A 333 27.43 -3.94 -13.88
N ILE A 334 28.31 -4.66 -14.56
CA ILE A 334 28.09 -5.08 -15.97
C ILE A 334 27.19 -6.31 -16.03
N ILE A 335 27.37 -7.27 -15.13
CA ILE A 335 26.68 -8.57 -15.14
C ILE A 335 26.00 -8.86 -13.80
N ASN A 336 25.08 -9.82 -13.80
CA ASN A 336 24.45 -10.38 -12.60
C ASN A 336 25.38 -11.39 -11.89
N GLY A 337 26.62 -10.99 -11.61
CA GLY A 337 27.65 -11.81 -10.97
C GLY A 337 27.47 -11.96 -9.46
N SER A 338 28.50 -12.50 -8.79
CA SER A 338 28.56 -12.62 -7.32
C SER A 338 28.32 -11.27 -6.63
N GLU A 339 29.01 -10.22 -7.06
CA GLU A 339 28.89 -8.86 -6.51
C GLU A 339 27.43 -8.33 -6.48
N TYR A 340 26.63 -8.69 -7.49
CA TYR A 340 25.22 -8.30 -7.52
C TYR A 340 24.36 -9.19 -6.61
N HIS A 341 24.66 -10.50 -6.52
CA HIS A 341 23.97 -11.40 -5.61
C HIS A 341 24.23 -11.04 -4.14
N ASP A 342 25.46 -10.71 -3.79
CA ASP A 342 25.83 -10.25 -2.45
C ASP A 342 25.10 -8.94 -2.11
N LEU A 343 25.01 -8.01 -3.07
CA LEU A 343 24.22 -6.79 -2.90
C LEU A 343 22.73 -7.08 -2.68
N LEU A 344 22.15 -8.07 -3.38
CA LEU A 344 20.76 -8.47 -3.17
C LEU A 344 20.53 -9.08 -1.79
N GLU A 345 21.48 -9.87 -1.28
CA GLU A 345 21.42 -10.43 0.08
C GLU A 345 21.45 -9.31 1.12
N ILE A 346 22.39 -8.37 1.00
CA ILE A 346 22.47 -7.18 1.86
C ILE A 346 21.15 -6.42 1.78
N ALA A 347 20.67 -6.07 0.58
CA ALA A 347 19.42 -5.32 0.43
C ALA A 347 18.23 -6.04 1.07
N ASN A 348 18.10 -7.37 0.91
CA ASN A 348 16.99 -8.11 1.51
C ASN A 348 16.97 -8.02 3.04
N ASN A 349 18.13 -7.97 3.70
CA ASN A 349 18.23 -7.83 5.15
C ASN A 349 17.71 -6.47 5.67
N TYR A 350 17.67 -5.43 4.83
CA TYR A 350 17.23 -4.07 5.21
C TYR A 350 15.82 -3.73 4.70
N ARG A 351 15.19 -4.61 3.93
CA ARG A 351 13.93 -4.31 3.23
C ARG A 351 12.78 -3.92 4.15
N GLY A 352 12.72 -4.51 5.35
CA GLY A 352 11.70 -4.20 6.35
C GLY A 352 11.90 -2.88 7.09
N LEU A 353 13.03 -2.19 6.91
CA LEU A 353 13.36 -0.94 7.60
C LEU A 353 12.87 0.31 6.87
N PHE A 354 12.61 0.19 5.56
CA PHE A 354 12.17 1.29 4.71
C PHE A 354 10.72 1.09 4.27
N LYS A 355 9.99 2.19 4.03
CA LYS A 355 8.61 2.13 3.52
C LYS A 355 8.54 1.55 2.11
N ASP A 356 9.50 1.93 1.27
CA ASP A 356 9.70 1.36 -0.06
C ASP A 356 11.19 1.18 -0.32
N MET A 357 11.58 -0.01 -0.77
CA MET A 357 12.95 -0.28 -1.18
C MET A 357 13.01 -1.22 -2.37
N LYS A 358 13.75 -0.79 -3.39
CA LYS A 358 13.88 -1.47 -4.68
C LYS A 358 15.34 -1.56 -5.10
N VAL A 359 15.69 -2.62 -5.81
CA VAL A 359 17.04 -2.85 -6.34
C VAL A 359 16.97 -2.92 -7.86
N GLY A 360 17.73 -2.05 -8.52
CA GLY A 360 17.90 -2.01 -9.96
C GLY A 360 18.77 -3.15 -10.46
N LYS A 361 18.59 -3.48 -11.73
CA LYS A 361 19.35 -4.56 -12.39
C LYS A 361 20.71 -4.03 -12.91
N PRO A 362 21.76 -4.86 -12.98
CA PRO A 362 22.99 -4.60 -13.72
C PRO A 362 22.77 -4.36 -15.21
N LEU A 363 23.82 -3.91 -15.91
CA LEU A 363 23.76 -3.54 -17.32
C LEU A 363 23.23 -4.68 -18.21
N LEU A 364 23.82 -5.88 -18.14
CA LEU A 364 23.46 -7.03 -18.96
C LEU A 364 22.56 -8.00 -18.18
N THR A 365 21.25 -7.74 -18.20
CA THR A 365 20.28 -8.58 -17.49
C THR A 365 19.28 -9.24 -18.41
N ASP A 366 18.48 -8.45 -19.14
CA ASP A 366 17.43 -8.96 -20.01
C ASP A 366 17.87 -8.88 -21.48
N LYS A 367 17.21 -9.63 -22.38
CA LYS A 367 17.51 -9.63 -23.83
C LYS A 367 17.63 -8.22 -24.43
N GLY A 368 16.76 -7.30 -24.02
CA GLY A 368 16.76 -5.92 -24.50
C GLY A 368 18.04 -5.16 -24.14
N ASP A 369 18.69 -5.50 -23.03
CA ASP A 369 19.89 -4.83 -22.56
C ASP A 369 21.11 -5.16 -23.41
N TYR A 370 21.24 -6.42 -23.83
CA TYR A 370 22.31 -6.84 -24.75
C TYR A 370 22.23 -6.06 -26.06
N PHE A 371 21.03 -5.89 -26.62
CA PHE A 371 20.83 -5.12 -27.85
C PHE A 371 21.15 -3.64 -27.67
N LYS A 372 20.72 -3.04 -26.56
CA LYS A 372 21.02 -1.63 -26.24
C LYS A 372 22.53 -1.44 -26.02
N THR A 373 23.19 -2.36 -25.33
CA THR A 373 24.63 -2.32 -25.04
C THR A 373 25.47 -2.48 -26.30
N VAL A 374 25.15 -3.44 -27.17
CA VAL A 374 25.83 -3.57 -28.48
C VAL A 374 25.67 -2.31 -29.33
N LYS A 375 24.46 -1.72 -29.36
CA LYS A 375 24.23 -0.46 -30.07
C LYS A 375 25.03 0.71 -29.48
N ALA A 376 25.12 0.78 -28.16
CA ALA A 376 25.92 1.77 -27.46
C ALA A 376 27.40 1.60 -27.79
N LEU A 377 27.96 0.41 -27.60
CA LEU A 377 29.38 0.13 -27.87
C LEU A 377 29.75 0.37 -29.34
N LYS A 378 28.88 0.03 -30.31
CA LYS A 378 29.11 0.37 -31.73
C LYS A 378 29.30 1.87 -31.95
N LYS A 379 28.59 2.72 -31.20
CA LYS A 379 28.65 4.17 -31.36
C LYS A 379 29.95 4.76 -30.82
N GLU A 380 30.47 4.19 -29.74
CA GLU A 380 31.60 4.76 -28.99
C GLU A 380 32.96 4.16 -29.42
N LEU A 381 32.96 2.94 -29.94
CA LEU A 381 34.17 2.23 -30.36
C LEU A 381 34.45 2.40 -31.86
N PRO A 382 35.70 2.23 -32.30
CA PRO A 382 36.06 2.26 -33.72
C PRO A 382 35.21 1.29 -34.56
N GLU A 383 34.78 1.72 -35.74
CA GLU A 383 34.17 0.84 -36.74
C GLU A 383 35.29 0.17 -37.54
N PRO A 384 35.54 -1.14 -37.35
CA PRO A 384 36.75 -1.76 -37.88
C PRO A 384 36.62 -1.96 -39.39
N ALA A 385 37.65 -1.57 -40.15
CA ALA A 385 37.71 -1.82 -41.58
C ALA A 385 37.94 -3.31 -41.90
N LYS A 386 37.99 -3.66 -43.19
CA LYS A 386 38.31 -5.03 -43.61
C LYS A 386 39.72 -5.41 -43.15
N GLY A 387 39.81 -6.49 -42.37
CA GLY A 387 41.07 -6.93 -41.77
C GLY A 387 41.37 -6.29 -40.41
N GLU A 388 40.42 -5.54 -39.85
CA GLU A 388 40.51 -4.97 -38.51
C GLU A 388 39.42 -5.56 -37.61
N ALA A 389 39.68 -5.58 -36.29
CA ALA A 389 38.73 -6.05 -35.29
C ALA A 389 38.77 -5.22 -34.02
N VAL A 390 37.67 -5.23 -33.27
CA VAL A 390 37.61 -4.73 -31.89
C VAL A 390 37.61 -5.93 -30.94
N VAL A 391 38.47 -5.91 -29.93
CA VAL A 391 38.50 -6.89 -28.85
C VAL A 391 38.16 -6.19 -27.54
N LEU A 392 37.12 -6.69 -26.88
CA LEU A 392 36.58 -6.18 -25.63
C LEU A 392 37.01 -7.06 -24.46
N MET A 393 37.71 -6.48 -23.49
CA MET A 393 38.19 -7.18 -22.30
C MET A 393 37.24 -6.99 -21.11
N GLY A 394 36.44 -8.01 -20.81
CA GLY A 394 35.70 -8.12 -19.56
C GLY A 394 36.58 -8.61 -18.42
N HIS A 395 36.13 -8.39 -17.17
CA HIS A 395 36.79 -8.97 -16.01
C HIS A 395 36.67 -10.50 -16.03
N GLY A 396 35.47 -11.01 -16.24
CA GLY A 396 35.16 -12.44 -16.04
C GLY A 396 34.77 -12.75 -14.59
N THR A 397 34.25 -13.95 -14.36
CA THR A 397 33.94 -14.49 -13.04
C THR A 397 33.78 -16.02 -13.10
N GLU A 398 33.99 -16.72 -11.98
CA GLU A 398 33.62 -18.14 -11.86
C GLU A 398 32.09 -18.34 -11.72
N HIS A 399 31.34 -17.28 -11.43
CA HIS A 399 29.89 -17.31 -11.33
C HIS A 399 29.23 -17.64 -12.67
N PHE A 400 28.08 -18.33 -12.67
CA PHE A 400 27.38 -18.74 -13.91
C PHE A 400 27.01 -17.56 -14.84
N ALA A 401 26.93 -16.35 -14.27
CA ALA A 401 26.71 -15.11 -15.01
C ALA A 401 27.86 -14.75 -15.96
N ASN A 402 29.01 -15.41 -15.89
CA ASN A 402 30.08 -15.27 -16.87
C ASN A 402 29.63 -15.60 -18.30
N SER A 403 28.60 -16.44 -18.46
CA SER A 403 27.95 -16.70 -19.75
C SER A 403 27.45 -15.43 -20.46
N ALA A 404 27.25 -14.32 -19.74
CA ALA A 404 26.90 -13.02 -20.31
C ALA A 404 27.93 -12.51 -21.31
N TYR A 405 29.23 -12.77 -21.10
CA TYR A 405 30.28 -12.32 -22.01
C TYR A 405 30.20 -13.03 -23.36
N ALA A 406 30.02 -14.36 -23.37
CA ALA A 406 29.81 -15.13 -24.59
C ALA A 406 28.45 -14.79 -25.27
N CYS A 407 27.42 -14.48 -24.49
CA CYS A 407 26.14 -14.01 -25.02
C CYS A 407 26.27 -12.63 -25.70
N LEU A 408 27.01 -11.70 -25.08
CA LEU A 408 27.30 -10.40 -25.67
C LEU A 408 28.14 -10.55 -26.95
N ASP A 409 29.14 -11.43 -26.91
CA ASP A 409 29.93 -11.82 -28.07
C ASP A 409 29.03 -12.24 -29.23
N TYR A 410 28.14 -13.21 -29.01
CA TYR A 410 27.17 -13.67 -30.01
C TYR A 410 26.23 -12.56 -30.48
N THR A 411 25.81 -11.68 -29.56
CA THR A 411 24.91 -10.56 -29.89
C THR A 411 25.55 -9.58 -30.88
N PHE A 412 26.86 -9.32 -30.78
CA PHE A 412 27.57 -8.55 -31.80
C PHE A 412 27.44 -9.21 -33.19
N LYS A 413 27.61 -10.53 -33.27
CA LYS A 413 27.56 -11.29 -34.53
C LYS A 413 26.16 -11.23 -35.13
N ASP A 414 25.13 -11.43 -34.30
CA ASP A 414 23.72 -11.29 -34.69
C ASP A 414 23.40 -9.89 -35.26
N LYS A 415 24.04 -8.84 -34.74
CA LYS A 415 23.87 -7.45 -35.23
C LYS A 415 24.77 -7.08 -36.40
N GLY A 416 25.40 -8.05 -37.06
CA GLY A 416 26.26 -7.84 -38.21
C GLY A 416 27.63 -7.24 -37.86
N LEU A 417 28.02 -7.27 -36.59
CA LEU A 417 29.31 -6.78 -36.08
C LEU A 417 30.24 -7.97 -35.85
N ALA A 418 30.49 -8.73 -36.92
CA ALA A 418 31.24 -10.00 -36.85
C ALA A 418 32.70 -9.83 -36.40
N ASN A 419 33.25 -8.63 -36.55
CA ASN A 419 34.62 -8.25 -36.19
C ASN A 419 34.74 -7.63 -34.78
N TYR A 420 33.72 -7.73 -33.94
CA TYR A 420 33.79 -7.42 -32.52
C TYR A 420 33.89 -8.73 -31.75
N TYR A 421 34.88 -8.87 -30.87
CA TYR A 421 35.11 -10.06 -30.05
C TYR A 421 35.11 -9.67 -28.57
N VAL A 422 34.59 -10.55 -27.72
CA VAL A 422 34.61 -10.39 -26.26
C VAL A 422 35.44 -11.52 -25.66
N ALA A 423 36.35 -11.16 -24.78
CA ALA A 423 37.05 -12.10 -23.90
C ALA A 423 37.04 -11.57 -22.47
N THR A 424 37.43 -12.43 -21.54
CA THR A 424 37.54 -12.14 -20.11
C THR A 424 38.92 -12.48 -19.58
N VAL A 425 39.39 -11.75 -18.57
CA VAL A 425 40.62 -12.07 -17.84
C VAL A 425 40.43 -13.35 -17.03
N GLU A 426 39.34 -13.42 -16.28
CA GLU A 426 39.02 -14.49 -15.34
C GLU A 426 37.76 -15.25 -15.77
N GLY A 427 37.85 -16.01 -16.85
CA GLY A 427 36.74 -16.83 -17.33
C GLY A 427 36.79 -17.10 -18.82
N TYR A 428 35.66 -17.59 -19.35
CA TYR A 428 35.47 -17.84 -20.78
C TYR A 428 34.59 -16.77 -21.44
N PRO A 429 34.87 -16.31 -22.68
CA PRO A 429 35.98 -16.70 -23.54
C PRO A 429 37.33 -16.10 -23.10
N GLU A 430 38.43 -16.83 -23.22
CA GLU A 430 39.76 -16.26 -22.92
C GLU A 430 40.37 -15.64 -24.19
N ILE A 431 41.39 -14.81 -24.01
CA ILE A 431 42.09 -14.14 -25.11
C ILE A 431 42.72 -15.13 -26.10
N THR A 432 43.15 -16.31 -25.64
CA THR A 432 43.80 -17.32 -26.49
C THR A 432 42.84 -17.89 -27.54
N GLN A 433 41.55 -17.97 -27.23
CA GLN A 433 40.50 -18.42 -28.14
C GLN A 433 40.14 -17.30 -29.11
N VAL A 434 40.08 -16.04 -28.64
CA VAL A 434 39.88 -14.88 -29.52
C VAL A 434 41.00 -14.77 -30.56
N ILE A 435 42.27 -14.95 -30.17
CA ILE A 435 43.43 -14.97 -31.09
C ILE A 435 43.24 -15.99 -32.22
N LYS A 436 42.73 -17.20 -31.93
CA LYS A 436 42.45 -18.22 -32.95
C LYS A 436 41.39 -17.74 -33.96
N PHE A 437 40.35 -17.05 -33.49
CA PHE A 437 39.32 -16.49 -34.37
C PHE A 437 39.85 -15.32 -35.18
N LEU A 438 40.64 -14.42 -34.59
CA LEU A 438 41.27 -13.31 -35.30
C LEU A 438 42.16 -13.82 -36.45
N LYS A 439 42.96 -14.87 -36.21
CA LYS A 439 43.77 -15.52 -37.25
C LYS A 439 42.91 -16.15 -38.35
N ARG A 440 41.87 -16.90 -37.97
CA ARG A 440 40.91 -17.52 -38.92
C ARG A 440 40.27 -16.46 -39.82
N ASP A 441 39.93 -15.31 -39.24
CA ASP A 441 39.20 -14.24 -39.91
C ASP A 441 40.14 -13.26 -40.64
N ASN A 442 41.44 -13.60 -40.74
CA ASN A 442 42.50 -12.85 -41.42
C ASN A 442 42.65 -11.40 -40.92
N ILE A 443 42.45 -11.19 -39.63
CA ILE A 443 42.64 -9.89 -38.98
C ILE A 443 44.14 -9.55 -38.92
N LYS A 444 44.45 -8.26 -39.08
CA LYS A 444 45.80 -7.68 -39.04
C LYS A 444 45.93 -6.59 -37.97
N LYS A 445 44.86 -5.83 -37.72
CA LYS A 445 44.83 -4.78 -36.71
C LYS A 445 43.72 -5.03 -35.68
N VAL A 446 44.02 -4.79 -34.41
CA VAL A 446 43.11 -4.98 -33.28
C VAL A 446 43.00 -3.68 -32.48
N TYR A 447 41.77 -3.19 -32.31
CA TYR A 447 41.45 -2.16 -31.33
C TYR A 447 41.06 -2.84 -30.01
N LEU A 448 41.85 -2.65 -28.97
CA LEU A 448 41.66 -3.30 -27.68
C LEU A 448 41.04 -2.32 -26.68
N ALA A 449 39.86 -2.66 -26.14
CA ALA A 449 39.08 -1.79 -25.27
C ALA A 449 38.51 -2.53 -24.05
N PRO A 450 38.32 -1.87 -22.89
CA PRO A 450 37.78 -2.52 -21.71
C PRO A 450 36.25 -2.65 -21.78
N LEU A 451 35.74 -3.80 -21.32
CA LEU A 451 34.33 -4.07 -21.06
C LEU A 451 34.07 -4.08 -19.55
N MET A 452 34.49 -3.01 -18.91
CA MET A 452 34.36 -2.75 -17.47
C MET A 452 33.86 -1.32 -17.27
N LEU A 453 33.17 -1.06 -16.17
CA LEU A 453 32.68 0.28 -15.87
C LEU A 453 33.83 1.31 -15.83
N VAL A 454 34.94 0.92 -15.21
CA VAL A 454 36.13 1.75 -15.00
C VAL A 454 37.33 1.18 -15.74
N ALA A 455 38.20 2.04 -16.27
CA ALA A 455 39.49 1.65 -16.82
C ALA A 455 40.56 1.64 -15.69
N GLY A 456 40.35 0.72 -14.74
CA GLY A 456 41.19 0.54 -13.56
C GLY A 456 42.45 -0.29 -13.81
N GLU A 457 42.93 -0.95 -12.76
CA GLU A 457 44.18 -1.73 -12.76
C GLU A 457 44.23 -2.79 -13.86
N HIS A 458 43.20 -3.64 -13.97
CA HIS A 458 43.14 -4.67 -15.03
C HIS A 458 43.22 -4.06 -16.45
N ALA A 459 42.54 -2.93 -16.69
CA ALA A 459 42.59 -2.27 -18.00
C ALA A 459 43.96 -1.64 -18.29
N GLN A 460 44.71 -1.22 -17.27
CA GLN A 460 46.02 -0.61 -17.44
C GLN A 460 47.13 -1.66 -17.54
N ASN A 461 47.08 -2.67 -16.68
CA ASN A 461 48.13 -3.68 -16.53
C ASN A 461 47.85 -4.87 -17.46
N ASP A 462 46.82 -5.64 -17.19
CA ASP A 462 46.55 -6.89 -17.92
C ASP A 462 46.17 -6.65 -19.39
N MET A 463 45.56 -5.51 -19.71
CA MET A 463 45.14 -5.21 -21.07
C MET A 463 46.22 -4.47 -21.87
N ALA A 464 46.75 -3.38 -21.33
CA ALA A 464 47.41 -2.33 -22.11
C ALA A 464 48.91 -2.13 -21.80
N SER A 465 49.46 -2.82 -20.80
CA SER A 465 50.86 -2.68 -20.42
C SER A 465 51.82 -3.34 -21.42
N ASP A 466 53.11 -3.06 -21.26
CA ASP A 466 54.19 -3.70 -22.03
C ASP A 466 54.70 -4.99 -21.36
N GLU A 467 54.02 -5.50 -20.31
CA GLU A 467 54.37 -6.76 -19.68
C GLU A 467 54.06 -7.95 -20.61
N GLU A 468 54.85 -9.03 -20.53
CA GLU A 468 54.78 -10.14 -21.48
C GLU A 468 53.41 -10.87 -21.48
N ASP A 469 52.74 -10.86 -20.33
CA ASP A 469 51.45 -11.49 -20.12
C ASP A 469 50.26 -10.57 -20.39
N SER A 470 50.48 -9.29 -20.73
CA SER A 470 49.42 -8.38 -21.13
C SER A 470 48.76 -8.83 -22.44
N TRP A 471 47.49 -8.45 -22.63
CA TRP A 471 46.76 -8.78 -23.85
C TRP A 471 47.35 -8.08 -25.08
N LYS A 472 47.80 -6.84 -24.91
CA LYS A 472 48.56 -6.10 -25.93
C LYS A 472 49.78 -6.91 -26.39
N SER A 473 50.66 -7.30 -25.47
CA SER A 473 51.88 -8.05 -25.78
C SER A 473 51.56 -9.40 -26.42
N LYS A 474 50.57 -10.14 -25.91
CA LYS A 474 50.13 -11.42 -26.49
C LYS A 474 49.62 -11.29 -27.93
N LEU A 475 48.90 -10.21 -28.24
CA LEU A 475 48.42 -9.94 -29.59
C LEU A 475 49.57 -9.52 -30.52
N GLU A 476 50.47 -8.65 -30.06
CA GLU A 476 51.63 -8.21 -30.84
C GLU A 476 52.58 -9.37 -31.17
N GLN A 477 52.83 -10.26 -30.21
CA GLN A 477 53.63 -11.50 -30.40
C GLN A 477 53.04 -12.41 -31.47
N GLU A 478 51.71 -12.40 -31.62
CA GLU A 478 50.98 -13.19 -32.62
C GLU A 478 50.87 -12.48 -33.98
N GLY A 479 51.50 -11.30 -34.12
CA GLY A 479 51.66 -10.57 -35.38
C GLY A 479 50.52 -9.59 -35.69
N PHE A 480 49.73 -9.18 -34.70
CA PHE A 480 48.70 -8.16 -34.86
C PHE A 480 49.26 -6.76 -34.55
N GLU A 481 48.84 -5.74 -35.31
CA GLU A 481 48.95 -4.34 -34.89
C GLU A 481 47.89 -4.06 -33.82
N VAL A 482 48.28 -3.50 -32.67
CA VAL A 482 47.36 -3.25 -31.55
C VAL A 482 47.23 -1.75 -31.28
N GLU A 483 45.99 -1.27 -31.22
CA GLU A 483 45.66 0.09 -30.81
C GLU A 483 44.79 0.05 -29.54
N ILE A 484 45.20 0.76 -28.50
CA ILE A 484 44.52 0.74 -27.20
C ILE A 484 43.46 1.85 -27.13
N TYR A 485 42.23 1.47 -26.78
CA TYR A 485 41.14 2.38 -26.44
C TYR A 485 40.87 2.32 -24.93
N LEU A 486 41.64 3.10 -24.16
CA LEU A 486 41.63 3.06 -22.69
C LEU A 486 40.54 3.97 -22.09
N SER A 487 39.27 3.65 -22.36
CA SER A 487 38.11 4.34 -21.79
C SER A 487 37.14 3.35 -21.16
N GLY A 488 36.77 3.59 -19.90
CA GLY A 488 35.81 2.76 -19.18
C GLY A 488 34.39 2.94 -19.72
N MET A 489 33.55 1.92 -19.61
CA MET A 489 32.17 2.00 -20.11
C MET A 489 31.35 3.10 -19.43
N GLY A 490 31.71 3.49 -18.20
CA GLY A 490 31.07 4.60 -17.48
C GLY A 490 31.30 5.97 -18.11
N GLU A 491 32.28 6.13 -19.01
CA GLU A 491 32.52 7.40 -19.73
C GLU A 491 31.47 7.62 -20.84
N TYR A 492 30.84 6.54 -21.31
CA TYR A 492 29.91 6.59 -22.42
C TYR A 492 28.51 7.01 -21.95
N GLU A 493 28.04 8.18 -22.42
CA GLU A 493 26.68 8.67 -22.09
C GLU A 493 25.59 7.65 -22.44
N SER A 494 25.80 6.88 -23.52
CA SER A 494 24.88 5.84 -23.99
C SER A 494 24.79 4.64 -23.02
N ILE A 495 25.82 4.40 -22.21
CA ILE A 495 25.81 3.41 -21.11
C ILE A 495 25.21 4.02 -19.85
N GLN A 496 25.59 5.24 -19.48
CA GLN A 496 25.00 5.98 -18.34
C GLN A 496 23.46 6.04 -18.45
N GLN A 497 22.94 6.31 -19.65
CA GLN A 497 21.51 6.36 -19.92
C GLN A 497 20.80 5.01 -19.70
N GLN A 498 21.49 3.89 -19.86
CA GLN A 498 20.92 2.57 -19.59
C GLN A 498 20.74 2.35 -18.09
N TYR A 499 21.69 2.76 -17.25
CA TYR A 499 21.51 2.72 -15.79
C TYR A 499 20.36 3.63 -15.34
N ILE A 500 20.21 4.82 -15.92
CA ILE A 500 19.05 5.69 -15.67
C ILE A 500 17.74 4.99 -16.07
N ALA A 501 17.72 4.30 -17.22
CA ALA A 501 16.55 3.55 -17.64
C ALA A 501 16.20 2.42 -16.65
N LYS A 502 17.20 1.74 -16.08
CA LYS A 502 17.00 0.72 -15.04
C LYS A 502 16.34 1.29 -13.78
N ILE A 503 16.73 2.49 -13.37
CA ILE A 503 16.08 3.18 -12.25
C ILE A 503 14.62 3.52 -12.59
N LYS A 504 14.36 4.04 -13.80
CA LYS A 504 12.99 4.38 -14.26
C LYS A 504 12.06 3.17 -14.35
N GLU A 505 12.58 1.99 -14.64
CA GLU A 505 11.79 0.75 -14.73
C GLU A 505 11.23 0.31 -13.36
N ILE A 506 11.88 0.70 -12.26
CA ILE A 506 11.51 0.28 -10.90
C ILE A 506 10.96 1.42 -10.03
N LYS A 507 11.24 2.69 -10.34
CA LYS A 507 10.64 3.85 -9.65
C LYS A 507 9.13 3.81 -9.79
#